data_AF-A0A6H9HSL2-F1
#
_entry.id   AF-A0A6H9HSL2-F1
#
_cell.length_a   1.000
_cell.length_b   1.000
_cell.length_c   1.000
_cell.angle_alpha   90.00
_cell.angle_beta   90.00
_cell.angle_gamma   90.00
#
_symmetry.space_group_name_H-M   'P 1'
#
loop_
_entity.id
_entity.type
_entity.pdbx_description
1 polymer ?
#
loop_
_entity_poly.entity_id
_entity_poly.type
_entity_poly.pdbx_seq_one_letter_code
_entity_poly.pdbx_strand_id
1 'polypeptide(L)'
;MIVRAAPLALAASAVLASQAHAQAALEYVVQRAGNRDQSGHILVDVRVLNAGAAAQEVRLPDEVAADLVSNGTYRKVWLQRGEKQAAVLTIRANGFAAARYRIDFQDVMDGAALSIPSWSTQQILLTIGVDPEADRSAPVALTAAPSLTPPTSPQISPDSVTPSPTDRTRGNAFIPNLSVYEPIYAVYGPGTNTDARIQISFKYQLFGSRARMDRSPSLIDGLYFAYTQRMFWDVAAKSSPFRNIDYQPELFYLSPALPVSDKATISGQIGLRHESNGRDGAASRSLNMLYLAPMAGFSLGEDRRLTIAPRLWLYLGNLSDNPDIRRYRGNSGLFIEASEDDGLRVSASTRLNLGSGKGALTAELSYPFRRILGGGPDFYLFGQGFTGYGENLLDYNKHVTRLRIGVALVR
;
A
#
# COMPACT_ATOMS: atom_id res chain seq x y z
N MET A 1 -25.86 -47.26 35.92
CA MET A 1 -26.58 -46.40 34.96
C MET A 1 -25.56 -45.94 33.93
N ILE A 2 -25.51 -46.61 32.79
CA ILE A 2 -24.45 -46.50 31.77
C ILE A 2 -24.96 -45.55 30.68
N VAL A 3 -24.26 -44.42 30.48
CA VAL A 3 -24.59 -43.47 29.41
C VAL A 3 -23.76 -43.82 28.17
N ARG A 4 -24.44 -44.19 27.08
CA ARG A 4 -23.86 -44.48 25.77
C ARG A 4 -23.43 -43.19 25.06
N ALA A 5 -22.20 -43.15 24.56
CA ALA A 5 -21.72 -42.14 23.62
C ALA A 5 -22.07 -42.54 22.18
N ALA A 6 -22.56 -41.60 21.38
CA ALA A 6 -22.81 -41.75 19.94
C ALA A 6 -21.57 -41.33 19.12
N PRO A 7 -21.27 -41.94 17.96
CA PRO A 7 -20.14 -41.54 17.14
C PRO A 7 -20.53 -40.43 16.15
N LEU A 8 -19.70 -39.38 16.06
CA LEU A 8 -19.76 -38.39 14.98
C LEU A 8 -19.14 -38.99 13.71
N ALA A 9 -19.91 -39.05 12.63
CA ALA A 9 -19.43 -39.43 11.31
C ALA A 9 -18.73 -38.25 10.62
N LEU A 10 -17.51 -38.49 10.13
CA LEU A 10 -16.72 -37.58 9.31
C LEU A 10 -17.26 -37.61 7.87
N ALA A 11 -17.81 -36.50 7.37
CA ALA A 11 -18.18 -36.37 5.96
C ALA A 11 -16.97 -35.91 5.15
N ALA A 12 -16.46 -36.78 4.28
CA ALA A 12 -15.46 -36.45 3.28
C ALA A 12 -16.15 -35.85 2.04
N SER A 13 -15.96 -34.55 1.80
CA SER A 13 -16.43 -33.89 0.59
C SER A 13 -15.47 -34.19 -0.57
N ALA A 14 -15.90 -35.06 -1.49
CA ALA A 14 -15.23 -35.28 -2.76
C ALA A 14 -15.38 -34.04 -3.65
N VAL A 15 -14.26 -33.42 -4.02
CA VAL A 15 -14.21 -32.36 -5.04
C VAL A 15 -14.28 -33.04 -6.40
N LEU A 16 -15.45 -32.97 -7.06
CA LEU A 16 -15.57 -33.26 -8.48
C LEU A 16 -14.91 -32.11 -9.26
N ALA A 17 -13.78 -32.40 -9.91
CA ALA A 17 -13.17 -31.49 -10.86
C ALA A 17 -14.13 -31.33 -12.07
N SER A 18 -14.75 -30.17 -12.19
CA SER A 18 -15.45 -29.78 -13.41
C SER A 18 -14.41 -29.55 -14.51
N GLN A 19 -14.51 -30.32 -15.60
CA GLN A 19 -13.77 -30.03 -16.82
C GLN A 19 -14.26 -28.69 -17.37
N ALA A 20 -13.44 -27.65 -17.24
CA ALA A 20 -13.65 -26.38 -17.90
C ALA A 20 -13.42 -26.58 -19.41
N HIS A 21 -14.50 -26.75 -20.18
CA HIS A 21 -14.47 -26.51 -21.61
C HIS A 21 -14.18 -25.02 -21.83
N ALA A 22 -12.99 -24.72 -22.35
CA ALA A 22 -12.63 -23.39 -22.82
C ALA A 22 -13.52 -23.03 -24.02
N GLN A 23 -14.61 -22.33 -23.75
CA GLN A 23 -15.41 -21.69 -24.78
C GLN A 23 -14.61 -20.48 -25.27
N ALA A 24 -14.08 -20.56 -26.49
CA ALA A 24 -13.29 -19.50 -27.11
C ALA A 24 -14.09 -18.17 -27.08
N ALA A 25 -13.48 -17.15 -26.48
CA ALA A 25 -14.09 -15.86 -26.19
C ALA A 25 -14.19 -14.99 -27.45
N LEU A 26 -15.32 -14.31 -27.62
CA LEU A 26 -15.45 -13.19 -28.56
C LEU A 26 -14.49 -12.08 -28.15
N GLU A 27 -13.74 -11.54 -29.10
CA GLU A 27 -12.80 -10.43 -28.86
C GLU A 27 -13.30 -9.17 -29.55
N TYR A 28 -13.26 -8.04 -28.84
CA TYR A 28 -13.70 -6.74 -29.35
C TYR A 28 -12.50 -5.82 -29.49
N VAL A 29 -12.29 -5.30 -30.70
CA VAL A 29 -11.17 -4.43 -31.04
C VAL A 29 -11.68 -3.10 -31.54
N VAL A 30 -11.30 -2.00 -30.89
CA VAL A 30 -11.62 -0.66 -31.38
C VAL A 30 -10.61 -0.29 -32.47
N GLN A 31 -11.06 -0.15 -33.71
CA GLN A 31 -10.16 0.11 -34.85
C GLN A 31 -9.83 1.58 -35.01
N ARG A 32 -10.85 2.44 -34.89
CA ARG A 32 -10.72 3.87 -35.18
C ARG A 32 -11.80 4.64 -34.43
N ALA A 33 -11.46 5.82 -33.93
CA ALA A 33 -12.40 6.81 -33.43
C ALA A 33 -11.96 8.20 -33.88
N GLY A 34 -12.90 9.05 -34.31
CA GLY A 34 -12.61 10.46 -34.58
C GLY A 34 -13.24 11.07 -35.83
N ASN A 35 -13.75 10.26 -36.76
CA ASN A 35 -14.49 10.80 -37.91
C ASN A 35 -15.83 11.36 -37.46
N ARG A 36 -16.24 12.51 -37.99
CA ARG A 36 -17.58 13.05 -37.74
C ARG A 36 -18.57 12.51 -38.75
N ASP A 37 -19.80 12.23 -38.32
CA ASP A 37 -20.91 12.06 -39.24
C ASP A 37 -21.54 13.42 -39.62
N GLN A 38 -22.52 13.39 -40.53
CA GLN A 38 -23.21 14.59 -41.02
C GLN A 38 -23.97 15.35 -39.92
N SER A 39 -24.22 14.69 -38.78
CA SER A 39 -24.88 15.26 -37.59
C SER A 39 -23.87 15.76 -36.55
N GLY A 40 -22.57 15.64 -36.82
CA GLY A 40 -21.49 16.11 -35.96
C GLY A 40 -21.06 15.13 -34.86
N HIS A 41 -21.64 13.93 -34.79
CA HIS A 41 -21.25 12.90 -33.83
C HIS A 41 -19.92 12.26 -34.24
N ILE A 42 -19.11 11.88 -33.24
CA ILE A 42 -17.86 11.17 -33.53
C ILE A 42 -18.16 9.67 -33.67
N LEU A 43 -17.70 9.09 -34.78
CA LEU A 43 -17.83 7.68 -35.09
C LEU A 43 -16.71 6.87 -34.44
N VAL A 44 -17.09 5.72 -33.87
CA VAL A 44 -16.22 4.71 -33.27
C VAL A 44 -16.45 3.38 -34.00
N ASP A 45 -15.45 2.94 -34.75
CA ASP A 45 -15.48 1.68 -35.49
C ASP A 45 -14.87 0.55 -34.65
N VAL A 46 -15.63 -0.52 -34.48
CA VAL A 46 -15.30 -1.69 -33.63
C VAL A 46 -15.35 -2.95 -34.49
N ARG A 47 -14.41 -3.87 -34.25
CA ARG A 47 -14.43 -5.23 -34.80
C ARG A 47 -14.73 -6.22 -33.71
N VAL A 48 -15.65 -7.13 -34.00
CA VAL A 48 -15.92 -8.29 -33.15
C VAL A 48 -15.33 -9.50 -33.85
N LEU A 49 -14.41 -10.20 -33.20
CA LEU A 49 -13.71 -11.37 -33.70
C LEU A 49 -14.24 -12.62 -33.01
N ASN A 50 -14.46 -13.67 -33.79
CA ASN A 50 -14.82 -14.98 -33.30
C ASN A 50 -13.64 -15.93 -33.54
N ALA A 51 -12.81 -16.15 -32.51
CA ALA A 51 -11.70 -17.12 -32.54
C ALA A 51 -12.16 -18.57 -32.30
N GLY A 52 -13.47 -18.80 -32.19
CA GLY A 52 -14.07 -20.11 -31.98
C GLY A 52 -14.23 -20.92 -33.26
N ALA A 53 -14.39 -22.23 -33.08
CA ALA A 53 -14.55 -23.20 -34.18
C ALA A 53 -15.98 -23.27 -34.76
N ALA A 54 -16.95 -22.55 -34.18
CA ALA A 54 -18.33 -22.49 -34.65
C ALA A 54 -18.79 -21.04 -34.89
N ALA A 55 -19.79 -20.84 -35.74
CA ALA A 55 -20.42 -19.54 -35.90
C ALA A 55 -21.11 -19.11 -34.59
N GLN A 56 -21.04 -17.82 -34.27
CA GLN A 56 -21.60 -17.25 -33.06
C GLN A 56 -22.48 -16.03 -33.39
N GLU A 57 -23.61 -15.93 -32.71
CA GLU A 57 -24.46 -14.74 -32.74
C GLU A 57 -24.07 -13.80 -31.59
N VAL A 58 -23.78 -12.56 -31.94
CA VAL A 58 -23.37 -11.52 -31.00
C VAL A 58 -24.44 -10.44 -30.94
N ARG A 59 -24.99 -10.21 -29.74
CA ARG A 59 -25.92 -9.09 -29.51
C ARG A 59 -25.14 -7.85 -29.08
N LEU A 60 -25.18 -6.81 -29.90
CA LEU A 60 -24.59 -5.51 -29.61
C LEU A 60 -25.54 -4.68 -28.74
N PRO A 61 -25.08 -4.11 -27.60
CA PRO A 61 -25.94 -3.25 -26.78
C PRO A 61 -26.27 -1.94 -27.51
N ASP A 62 -27.43 -1.36 -27.18
CA ASP A 62 -27.86 -0.05 -27.70
C ASP A 62 -26.92 1.07 -27.24
N GLU A 63 -26.46 0.98 -25.99
CA GLU A 63 -25.51 1.91 -25.39
C GLU A 63 -24.40 1.13 -24.66
N VAL A 64 -23.17 1.63 -24.73
CA VAL A 64 -22.04 1.09 -23.98
C VAL A 64 -21.27 2.21 -23.30
N ALA A 65 -20.90 2.01 -22.04
CA ALA A 65 -20.06 2.95 -21.31
C ALA A 65 -18.62 2.91 -21.85
N ALA A 66 -18.06 4.07 -22.11
CA ALA A 66 -16.68 4.26 -22.51
C ALA A 66 -16.00 5.29 -21.61
N ASP A 67 -14.70 5.17 -21.49
CA ASP A 67 -13.86 6.05 -20.69
C ASP A 67 -13.01 6.91 -21.62
N LEU A 68 -13.05 8.21 -21.38
CA LEU A 68 -12.31 9.22 -22.11
C LEU A 68 -11.28 9.88 -21.18
N VAL A 69 -10.02 9.93 -21.61
CA VAL A 69 -8.94 10.63 -20.89
C VAL A 69 -8.37 11.73 -21.78
N SER A 70 -8.40 12.97 -21.31
CA SER A 70 -7.81 14.12 -22.01
C SER A 70 -7.05 15.00 -21.02
N ASN A 71 -5.78 15.32 -21.31
CA ASN A 71 -4.92 16.11 -20.43
C ASN A 71 -4.93 15.65 -18.95
N GLY A 72 -4.96 14.33 -18.71
CA GLY A 72 -5.02 13.74 -17.36
C GLY A 72 -6.38 13.80 -16.67
N THR A 73 -7.41 14.36 -17.31
CA THR A 73 -8.78 14.40 -16.80
C THR A 73 -9.57 13.20 -17.32
N TYR A 74 -10.15 12.43 -16.40
CA TYR A 74 -10.98 11.27 -16.70
C TYR A 74 -12.46 11.66 -16.79
N ARG A 75 -13.15 11.22 -17.83
CA ARG A 75 -14.60 11.40 -18.01
C ARG A 75 -15.23 10.11 -18.55
N LYS A 76 -16.35 9.71 -17.94
CA LYS A 76 -17.18 8.62 -18.46
C LYS A 76 -18.16 9.16 -19.51
N VAL A 77 -18.25 8.47 -20.64
CA VAL A 77 -19.12 8.81 -21.77
C VAL A 77 -19.91 7.59 -22.21
N TRP A 78 -20.99 7.80 -22.96
CA TRP A 78 -21.83 6.73 -23.48
C TRP A 78 -21.73 6.71 -25.00
N LEU A 79 -21.38 5.55 -25.54
CA LEU A 79 -21.40 5.30 -26.97
C LEU A 79 -22.75 4.71 -27.34
N GLN A 80 -23.43 5.30 -28.32
CA GLN A 80 -24.70 4.81 -28.84
C GLN A 80 -24.45 4.00 -30.11
N ARG A 81 -25.13 2.86 -30.28
CA ARG A 81 -25.03 2.07 -31.50
C ARG A 81 -25.51 2.89 -32.68
N GLY A 82 -24.75 2.90 -33.79
CA GLY A 82 -25.09 3.69 -34.97
C GLY A 82 -26.45 3.30 -35.55
N GLU A 83 -27.20 4.27 -36.10
CA GLU A 83 -28.59 4.07 -36.53
C GLU A 83 -28.76 2.95 -37.57
N LYS A 84 -27.75 2.75 -38.44
CA LYS A 84 -27.73 1.70 -39.47
C LYS A 84 -27.06 0.39 -39.01
N GLN A 85 -26.63 0.31 -37.76
CA GLN A 85 -25.91 -0.86 -37.24
C GLN A 85 -26.89 -1.89 -36.67
N ALA A 86 -26.86 -3.11 -37.20
CA ALA A 86 -27.68 -4.22 -36.73
C ALA A 86 -27.38 -4.57 -35.26
N ALA A 87 -28.42 -4.86 -34.49
CA ALA A 87 -28.31 -5.23 -33.07
C ALA A 87 -27.78 -6.66 -32.85
N VAL A 88 -27.88 -7.52 -33.87
CA VAL A 88 -27.38 -8.90 -33.83
C VAL A 88 -26.46 -9.11 -35.02
N LEU A 89 -25.26 -9.62 -34.75
CA LEU A 89 -24.26 -9.98 -35.75
C LEU A 89 -23.99 -11.48 -35.72
N THR A 90 -24.12 -12.15 -36.86
CA THR A 90 -23.72 -13.55 -37.00
C THR A 90 -22.29 -13.61 -37.53
N ILE A 91 -21.36 -14.11 -36.72
CA ILE A 91 -19.93 -14.17 -37.04
C ILE A 91 -19.53 -15.62 -37.22
N ARG A 92 -19.13 -15.99 -38.44
CA ARG A 92 -18.62 -17.34 -38.74
C ARG A 92 -17.40 -17.69 -37.88
N ALA A 93 -17.12 -18.98 -37.74
CA ALA A 93 -15.89 -19.46 -37.10
C ALA A 93 -14.65 -18.81 -37.73
N ASN A 94 -13.69 -18.41 -36.89
CA ASN A 94 -12.48 -17.68 -37.29
C ASN A 94 -12.79 -16.46 -38.20
N GLY A 95 -13.87 -15.76 -37.88
CA GLY A 95 -14.40 -14.63 -38.65
C GLY A 95 -14.45 -13.34 -37.83
N PHE A 96 -14.83 -12.25 -38.48
CA PHE A 96 -15.06 -10.97 -37.82
C PHE A 96 -16.27 -10.25 -38.41
N ALA A 97 -16.86 -9.33 -37.64
CA ALA A 97 -17.88 -8.41 -38.10
C ALA A 97 -17.55 -6.97 -37.70
N ALA A 98 -18.05 -6.00 -38.46
CA ALA A 98 -17.94 -4.57 -38.13
C ALA A 98 -19.12 -4.12 -37.29
N ALA A 99 -18.85 -3.30 -36.29
CA ALA A 99 -19.83 -2.58 -35.50
C ALA A 99 -19.46 -1.10 -35.45
N ARG A 100 -20.43 -0.21 -35.66
CA ARG A 100 -20.24 1.24 -35.55
C ARG A 100 -21.06 1.82 -34.41
N TYR A 101 -20.39 2.62 -33.59
CA TYR A 101 -20.97 3.41 -32.51
C TYR A 101 -20.73 4.90 -32.76
N ARG A 102 -21.50 5.74 -32.09
CA ARG A 102 -21.40 7.20 -32.13
C ARG A 102 -21.36 7.78 -30.71
N ILE A 103 -20.73 8.94 -30.56
CA ILE A 103 -20.69 9.69 -29.31
C ILE A 103 -21.05 11.16 -29.57
N ASP A 104 -21.93 11.70 -28.71
CA ASP A 104 -22.32 13.11 -28.70
C ASP A 104 -21.19 13.99 -28.16
N PHE A 105 -20.98 15.13 -28.82
CA PHE A 105 -19.77 15.86 -28.57
C PHE A 105 -19.86 17.41 -28.58
N GLN A 106 -19.67 18.04 -27.40
CA GLN A 106 -19.52 19.51 -27.24
C GLN A 106 -18.14 20.01 -26.69
N ASP A 107 -17.38 19.30 -25.83
CA ASP A 107 -15.96 19.61 -25.41
C ASP A 107 -14.80 18.51 -25.43
N VAL A 108 -14.36 17.92 -26.57
CA VAL A 108 -13.48 16.73 -26.72
C VAL A 108 -12.40 17.29 -27.58
N MET A 109 -11.24 17.25 -26.96
CA MET A 109 -10.01 17.69 -27.57
C MET A 109 -9.52 16.58 -28.49
N ASP A 110 -9.01 17.00 -29.64
CA ASP A 110 -8.20 16.13 -30.48
C ASP A 110 -7.05 15.55 -29.63
N GLY A 111 -6.78 14.25 -29.78
CA GLY A 111 -5.79 13.56 -28.96
C GLY A 111 -6.30 13.00 -27.62
N ALA A 112 -7.61 12.98 -27.35
CA ALA A 112 -8.14 12.27 -26.19
C ALA A 112 -8.02 10.74 -26.36
N ALA A 113 -7.83 9.98 -25.27
CA ALA A 113 -7.80 8.51 -25.30
C ALA A 113 -9.17 7.92 -24.97
N LEU A 114 -9.69 7.03 -25.82
CA LEU A 114 -10.95 6.28 -25.63
C LEU A 114 -10.67 4.84 -25.24
N SER A 115 -11.40 4.30 -24.25
CA SER A 115 -11.48 2.87 -23.97
C SER A 115 -12.90 2.42 -23.68
N ILE A 116 -13.18 1.13 -23.91
CA ILE A 116 -14.50 0.52 -23.64
C ILE A 116 -14.28 -0.68 -22.69
N PRO A 117 -14.24 -0.45 -21.36
CA PRO A 117 -13.76 -1.45 -20.39
C PRO A 117 -14.57 -2.75 -20.36
N SER A 118 -15.84 -2.72 -20.77
CA SER A 118 -16.70 -3.90 -20.85
C SER A 118 -16.33 -4.86 -21.99
N TRP A 119 -15.48 -4.42 -22.93
CA TRP A 119 -15.15 -5.14 -24.15
C TRP A 119 -13.66 -5.50 -24.23
N SER A 120 -12.78 -4.56 -23.90
CA SER A 120 -11.34 -4.82 -23.85
C SER A 120 -10.62 -3.76 -23.00
N THR A 121 -9.36 -4.03 -22.68
CA THR A 121 -8.46 -3.06 -22.03
C THR A 121 -7.77 -2.13 -23.04
N GLN A 122 -8.18 -2.17 -24.32
CA GLN A 122 -7.56 -1.35 -25.36
C GLN A 122 -7.91 0.13 -25.18
N GLN A 123 -6.92 0.99 -25.42
CA GLN A 123 -7.08 2.44 -25.51
C GLN A 123 -6.67 2.90 -26.90
N ILE A 124 -7.48 3.74 -27.53
CA ILE A 124 -7.16 4.35 -28.82
C ILE A 124 -7.20 5.87 -28.71
N LEU A 125 -6.33 6.56 -29.44
CA LEU A 125 -6.36 8.01 -29.54
C LEU A 125 -7.50 8.42 -30.49
N LEU A 126 -8.36 9.35 -30.08
CA LEU A 126 -9.28 10.03 -30.97
C LEU A 126 -8.50 11.04 -31.80
N THR A 127 -8.59 10.91 -33.12
CA THR A 127 -8.07 11.91 -34.06
C THR A 127 -9.25 12.58 -34.75
N ILE A 128 -9.58 13.81 -34.33
CA ILE A 128 -10.71 14.56 -34.90
C ILE A 128 -10.26 15.22 -36.19
N GLY A 129 -10.41 14.51 -37.30
CA GLY A 129 -10.19 15.03 -38.64
C GLY A 129 -11.49 15.58 -39.27
N VAL A 130 -11.36 16.64 -40.06
CA VAL A 130 -12.36 17.04 -41.06
C VAL A 130 -12.25 16.05 -42.25
N ASP A 131 -13.39 15.69 -42.83
CA ASP A 131 -13.59 14.62 -43.84
C ASP A 131 -12.41 14.30 -44.79
N PRO A 132 -12.08 13.01 -44.98
CA PRO A 132 -11.05 12.58 -45.93
C PRO A 132 -11.50 12.59 -47.41
N GLU A 133 -12.68 13.12 -47.75
CA GLU A 133 -13.19 13.15 -49.12
C GLU A 133 -12.82 14.42 -49.92
N ALA A 134 -12.18 15.43 -49.30
CA ALA A 134 -11.87 16.70 -49.97
C ALA A 134 -10.51 16.75 -50.70
N ASP A 135 -9.64 15.74 -50.59
CA ASP A 135 -8.24 15.81 -51.05
C ASP A 135 -7.91 14.92 -52.26
N ARG A 136 -8.84 14.75 -53.20
CA ARG A 136 -8.61 13.99 -54.45
C ARG A 136 -8.33 14.86 -55.69
N SER A 137 -8.09 16.15 -55.52
CA SER A 137 -7.99 17.09 -56.65
C SER A 137 -6.78 18.03 -56.56
N ALA A 138 -5.59 17.50 -56.26
CA ALA A 138 -4.35 18.25 -56.45
C ALA A 138 -3.32 17.35 -57.17
N PRO A 139 -2.69 17.84 -58.27
CA PRO A 139 -1.72 17.04 -58.99
C PRO A 139 -0.49 16.79 -58.11
N VAL A 140 -0.09 15.52 -58.00
CA VAL A 140 1.13 15.10 -57.32
C VAL A 140 2.33 15.66 -58.08
N ALA A 141 2.92 16.72 -57.55
CA ALA A 141 4.28 17.09 -57.92
C ALA A 141 5.25 16.14 -57.21
N LEU A 142 6.06 15.42 -57.98
CA LEU A 142 7.17 14.62 -57.49
C LEU A 142 8.25 15.56 -56.94
N THR A 143 8.13 15.97 -55.69
CA THR A 143 9.21 16.61 -54.93
C THR A 143 10.03 15.54 -54.21
N ALA A 144 11.35 15.71 -54.25
CA ALA A 144 12.39 14.78 -53.83
C ALA A 144 12.15 14.11 -52.47
N ALA A 145 12.59 12.86 -52.36
CA ALA A 145 12.51 12.04 -51.16
C ALA A 145 13.02 12.81 -49.92
N PRO A 146 12.21 12.95 -48.86
CA PRO A 146 12.71 13.46 -47.60
C PRO A 146 13.71 12.44 -47.05
N SER A 147 14.90 12.94 -46.70
CA SER A 147 15.92 12.20 -45.96
C SER A 147 15.26 11.55 -44.74
N LEU A 148 15.19 10.22 -44.75
CA LEU A 148 14.67 9.41 -43.65
C LEU A 148 15.50 9.72 -42.41
N THR A 149 14.92 10.45 -41.46
CA THR A 149 15.36 10.38 -40.08
C THR A 149 15.25 8.91 -39.63
N PRO A 150 16.22 8.38 -38.88
CA PRO A 150 16.11 7.03 -38.34
C PRO A 150 14.78 6.91 -37.59
N PRO A 151 14.05 5.78 -37.68
CA PRO A 151 12.83 5.62 -36.92
C PRO A 151 13.14 5.83 -35.44
N THR A 152 12.50 6.83 -34.85
CA THR A 152 12.48 7.04 -33.40
C THR A 152 12.03 5.72 -32.78
N SER A 153 12.88 5.12 -31.95
CA SER A 153 12.54 3.92 -31.18
C SER A 153 11.15 4.08 -30.56
N PRO A 154 10.26 3.08 -30.63
CA PRO A 154 8.92 3.19 -30.07
C PRO A 154 9.01 3.61 -28.60
N GLN A 155 8.51 4.80 -28.28
CA GLN A 155 8.43 5.27 -26.92
C GLN A 155 7.37 4.43 -26.21
N ILE A 156 7.82 3.54 -25.32
CA ILE A 156 6.95 2.78 -24.44
C ILE A 156 6.22 3.79 -23.55
N SER A 157 4.91 3.97 -23.76
CA SER A 157 4.07 4.73 -22.84
C SER A 157 4.16 4.07 -21.45
N PRO A 158 4.32 4.82 -20.35
CA PRO A 158 4.49 4.23 -19.02
C PRO A 158 3.34 3.29 -18.60
N ASP A 159 2.15 3.47 -19.18
CA ASP A 159 0.98 2.60 -18.95
C ASP A 159 1.03 1.26 -19.71
N SER A 160 1.86 1.15 -20.75
CA SER A 160 2.03 -0.06 -21.57
C SER A 160 3.02 -1.08 -20.99
N VAL A 161 3.68 -0.75 -19.87
CA VAL A 161 4.50 -1.70 -19.12
C VAL A 161 3.58 -2.71 -18.44
N THR A 162 3.70 -3.98 -18.80
CA THR A 162 3.03 -5.08 -18.09
C THR A 162 3.43 -5.00 -16.62
N PRO A 163 2.50 -4.71 -15.69
CA PRO A 163 2.84 -4.65 -14.29
C PRO A 163 3.30 -6.02 -13.82
N SER A 164 4.24 -6.03 -12.87
CA SER A 164 4.61 -7.28 -12.21
C SER A 164 3.37 -7.93 -11.60
N PRO A 165 3.21 -9.26 -11.65
CA PRO A 165 2.18 -9.95 -10.87
C PRO A 165 2.26 -9.67 -9.36
N THR A 166 3.40 -9.16 -8.88
CA THR A 166 3.61 -8.73 -7.49
C THR A 166 3.36 -7.24 -7.25
N ASP A 167 3.06 -6.44 -8.30
CA ASP A 167 2.73 -5.02 -8.16
C ASP A 167 1.36 -4.87 -7.49
N ARG A 168 1.40 -4.53 -6.19
CA ARG A 168 0.21 -4.26 -5.40
C ARG A 168 -0.14 -2.77 -5.35
N THR A 169 0.54 -1.91 -6.11
CA THR A 169 0.27 -0.47 -6.12
C THR A 169 -0.90 -0.13 -7.07
N ARG A 170 -0.97 -0.80 -8.23
CA ARG A 170 -2.09 -0.61 -9.18
C ARG A 170 -3.41 -1.13 -8.59
N GLY A 171 -4.47 -0.34 -8.74
CA GLY A 171 -5.83 -0.70 -8.30
C GLY A 171 -6.12 -0.56 -6.80
N ASN A 172 -5.09 -0.28 -5.97
CA ASN A 172 -5.27 -0.11 -4.52
C ASN A 172 -5.28 1.37 -4.12
N ALA A 173 -6.46 1.99 -4.21
CA ALA A 173 -6.69 3.41 -3.89
C ALA A 173 -6.36 3.81 -2.43
N PHE A 174 -6.08 2.85 -1.55
CA PHE A 174 -5.84 3.05 -0.13
C PHE A 174 -4.38 2.86 0.31
N ILE A 175 -3.49 2.43 -0.59
CA ILE A 175 -2.04 2.35 -0.30
C ILE A 175 -1.48 3.66 0.27
N PRO A 176 -1.89 4.87 -0.19
CA PRO A 176 -1.40 6.13 0.39
C PRO A 176 -1.71 6.35 1.88
N ASN A 177 -2.67 5.61 2.46
CA ASN A 177 -2.96 5.68 3.89
C ASN A 177 -1.97 4.86 4.73
N LEU A 178 -1.20 3.95 4.10
CA LEU A 178 -0.18 3.13 4.74
C LEU A 178 1.13 3.92 4.81
N SER A 179 1.69 4.01 6.01
CA SER A 179 2.98 4.67 6.26
C SER A 179 3.73 3.97 7.38
N VAL A 180 5.00 4.33 7.58
CA VAL A 180 5.83 3.75 8.64
C VAL A 180 5.46 4.33 10.00
N TYR A 181 5.60 3.53 11.06
CA TYR A 181 5.24 3.94 12.42
C TYR A 181 6.45 3.94 13.37
N GLU A 182 7.06 2.78 13.60
CA GLU A 182 8.32 2.62 14.33
C GLU A 182 9.45 2.21 13.36
N PRO A 183 10.73 2.28 13.77
CA PRO A 183 11.84 1.84 12.94
C PRO A 183 11.69 0.39 12.45
N ILE A 184 12.12 0.14 11.21
CA ILE A 184 12.16 -1.19 10.60
C ILE A 184 13.62 -1.58 10.43
N TYR A 185 14.07 -2.56 11.20
CA TYR A 185 15.48 -2.95 11.28
C TYR A 185 15.69 -4.43 11.54
N ALA A 186 16.92 -4.87 11.30
CA ALA A 186 17.47 -6.12 11.77
C ALA A 186 18.84 -5.86 12.41
N VAL A 187 19.02 -6.28 13.65
CA VAL A 187 20.26 -6.10 14.42
C VAL A 187 20.72 -7.41 15.03
N TYR A 188 22.03 -7.54 15.22
CA TYR A 188 22.69 -8.69 15.81
C TYR A 188 23.67 -8.26 16.91
N GLY A 189 23.72 -9.02 17.99
CA GLY A 189 24.61 -8.84 19.13
C GLY A 189 24.80 -10.16 19.87
N PRO A 190 25.94 -10.84 19.69
CA PRO A 190 26.15 -12.19 20.20
C PRO A 190 26.26 -12.24 21.73
N GLY A 191 26.10 -13.43 22.28
CA GLY A 191 26.32 -13.72 23.70
C GLY A 191 25.07 -13.55 24.55
N THR A 192 23.89 -13.57 23.93
CA THR A 192 22.61 -13.51 24.64
C THR A 192 21.63 -14.52 24.06
N ASN A 193 20.60 -14.91 24.79
CA ASN A 193 19.56 -15.81 24.26
C ASN A 193 18.60 -15.13 23.25
N THR A 194 18.93 -13.94 22.74
CA THR A 194 18.22 -13.22 21.68
C THR A 194 19.25 -12.43 20.86
N ASP A 195 20.22 -13.15 20.30
CA ASP A 195 21.36 -12.55 19.58
C ASP A 195 20.90 -11.63 18.45
N ALA A 196 19.86 -12.01 17.71
CA ALA A 196 19.27 -11.17 16.68
C ALA A 196 17.90 -10.61 17.11
N ARG A 197 17.61 -9.39 16.66
CA ARG A 197 16.30 -8.76 16.80
C ARG A 197 15.88 -8.13 15.48
N ILE A 198 14.65 -8.42 15.07
CA ILE A 198 14.04 -7.85 13.86
C ILE A 198 12.77 -7.12 14.30
N GLN A 199 12.55 -5.92 13.77
CA GLN A 199 11.33 -5.15 13.99
C GLN A 199 10.71 -4.75 12.66
N ILE A 200 9.41 -4.96 12.54
CA ILE A 200 8.58 -4.43 11.45
C ILE A 200 7.48 -3.57 12.06
N SER A 201 7.14 -2.46 11.42
CA SER A 201 6.12 -1.56 11.93
C SER A 201 5.50 -0.69 10.84
N PHE A 202 4.19 -0.51 10.92
CA PHE A 202 3.44 0.38 10.05
C PHE A 202 2.25 0.99 10.78
N LYS A 203 1.73 2.09 10.22
CA LYS A 203 0.44 2.68 10.57
C LYS A 203 -0.39 2.90 9.31
N TYR A 204 -1.69 2.83 9.48
CA TYR A 204 -2.69 3.01 8.45
C TYR A 204 -3.68 4.09 8.91
N GLN A 205 -3.77 5.18 8.16
CA GLN A 205 -4.72 6.26 8.41
C GLN A 205 -6.13 5.81 8.01
N LEU A 206 -7.05 5.72 8.98
CA LEU A 206 -8.35 5.09 8.75
C LEU A 206 -9.27 5.90 7.81
N PHE A 207 -9.08 7.22 7.76
CA PHE A 207 -9.95 8.14 7.00
C PHE A 207 -9.18 9.06 6.01
N GLY A 208 -7.93 8.73 5.68
CA GLY A 208 -6.96 9.67 5.05
C GLY A 208 -7.09 9.95 3.55
N SER A 209 -7.63 9.04 2.73
CA SER A 209 -7.47 9.13 1.27
C SER A 209 -8.63 9.76 0.51
N ARG A 210 -9.74 10.11 1.18
CA ARG A 210 -10.91 10.77 0.55
C ARG A 210 -11.27 12.11 1.17
N ALA A 211 -10.61 12.51 2.27
CA ALA A 211 -10.87 13.78 2.95
C ALA A 211 -10.14 14.98 2.33
N ARG A 212 -9.30 14.79 1.29
CA ARG A 212 -8.25 15.76 0.93
C ARG A 212 -8.49 16.63 -0.30
N MET A 213 -9.66 16.62 -0.94
CA MET A 213 -9.91 17.49 -2.10
C MET A 213 -10.84 18.68 -1.85
N ASP A 214 -11.64 18.73 -0.77
CA ASP A 214 -12.46 19.94 -0.50
C ASP A 214 -12.81 20.25 0.98
N ARG A 215 -12.34 19.48 1.97
CA ARG A 215 -12.84 19.57 3.34
C ARG A 215 -11.80 20.09 4.34
N SER A 216 -12.26 20.90 5.29
CA SER A 216 -11.49 21.29 6.47
C SER A 216 -11.01 20.06 7.26
N PRO A 217 -9.80 20.10 7.86
CA PRO A 217 -9.30 19.02 8.70
C PRO A 217 -10.31 18.60 9.77
N SER A 218 -10.56 17.30 9.88
CA SER A 218 -11.48 16.74 10.86
C SER A 218 -10.74 15.96 11.95
N LEU A 219 -11.32 15.87 13.14
CA LEU A 219 -10.78 15.07 14.25
C LEU A 219 -10.65 13.58 13.87
N ILE A 220 -11.46 13.06 12.95
CA ILE A 220 -11.36 11.66 12.52
C ILE A 220 -10.09 11.40 11.67
N ASP A 221 -9.48 12.43 11.09
CA ASP A 221 -8.30 12.30 10.24
C ASP A 221 -7.06 11.91 11.07
N GLY A 222 -7.09 12.16 12.37
CA GLY A 222 -6.05 11.75 13.30
C GLY A 222 -6.16 10.30 13.75
N LEU A 223 -7.13 9.51 13.28
CA LEU A 223 -7.31 8.12 13.68
C LEU A 223 -6.46 7.15 12.85
N TYR A 224 -5.62 6.38 13.55
CA TYR A 224 -4.71 5.41 12.94
C TYR A 224 -4.86 4.05 13.60
N PHE A 225 -4.83 3.02 12.76
CA PHE A 225 -4.43 1.68 13.18
C PHE A 225 -2.92 1.55 12.99
N ALA A 226 -2.19 0.99 13.94
CA ALA A 226 -0.80 0.63 13.78
C ALA A 226 -0.53 -0.79 14.24
N TYR A 227 0.56 -1.33 13.71
CA TYR A 227 1.01 -2.65 14.02
C TYR A 227 2.53 -2.64 14.11
N THR A 228 3.05 -3.11 15.24
CA THR A 228 4.48 -3.36 15.43
C THR A 228 4.69 -4.82 15.81
N GLN A 229 5.66 -5.48 15.21
CA GLN A 229 6.06 -6.82 15.58
C GLN A 229 7.56 -6.85 15.90
N ARG A 230 7.91 -7.38 17.06
CA ARG A 230 9.30 -7.51 17.53
C ARG A 230 9.66 -8.99 17.62
N MET A 231 10.59 -9.41 16.79
CA MET A 231 11.03 -10.80 16.72
C MET A 231 12.40 -10.91 17.38
N PHE A 232 12.50 -11.78 18.38
CA PHE A 232 13.71 -12.05 19.15
C PHE A 232 14.25 -13.42 18.79
N TRP A 233 15.36 -13.43 18.07
CA TRP A 233 15.90 -14.61 17.40
C TRP A 233 17.16 -15.09 18.13
N ASP A 234 17.12 -16.33 18.60
CA ASP A 234 18.27 -17.01 19.19
C ASP A 234 19.00 -17.76 18.07
N VAL A 235 19.87 -17.04 17.37
CA VAL A 235 20.55 -17.56 16.17
C VAL A 235 21.56 -18.63 16.54
N ALA A 236 22.23 -18.49 17.68
CA ALA A 236 23.26 -19.41 18.13
C ALA A 236 22.69 -20.73 18.71
N ALA A 237 21.42 -20.76 19.12
CA ALA A 237 20.78 -21.98 19.60
C ALA A 237 20.59 -23.04 18.51
N LYS A 238 20.40 -24.30 18.93
CA LYS A 238 20.13 -25.43 18.03
C LYS A 238 18.88 -25.16 17.19
N SER A 239 19.04 -25.25 15.87
CA SER A 239 18.01 -24.96 14.86
C SER A 239 17.57 -23.48 14.81
N SER A 240 18.33 -22.58 15.43
CA SER A 240 18.14 -21.12 15.39
C SER A 240 16.68 -20.68 15.55
N PRO A 241 15.99 -21.00 16.66
CA PRO A 241 14.58 -20.68 16.84
C PRO A 241 14.37 -19.20 17.20
N PHE A 242 13.20 -18.65 16.85
CA PHE A 242 12.72 -17.44 17.50
C PHE A 242 12.41 -17.75 18.98
N ARG A 243 13.15 -17.13 19.88
CA ARG A 243 12.91 -17.24 21.33
C ARG A 243 11.58 -16.60 21.71
N ASN A 244 11.23 -15.48 21.09
CA ASN A 244 9.98 -14.78 21.35
C ASN A 244 9.60 -13.89 20.16
N ILE A 245 8.29 -13.70 19.94
CA ILE A 245 7.77 -12.72 18.99
C ILE A 245 6.69 -11.94 19.74
N ASP A 246 6.84 -10.61 19.84
CA ASP A 246 5.82 -9.75 20.42
C ASP A 246 5.01 -9.08 19.30
N TYR A 247 3.69 -9.19 19.39
CA TYR A 247 2.70 -8.61 18.50
C TYR A 247 2.05 -7.41 19.19
N GLN A 248 2.11 -6.23 18.56
CA GLN A 248 1.65 -4.97 19.14
C GLN A 248 0.72 -4.21 18.19
N PRO A 249 -0.54 -4.64 18.01
CA PRO A 249 -1.55 -3.82 17.34
C PRO A 249 -1.99 -2.66 18.24
N GLU A 250 -2.32 -1.55 17.60
CA GLU A 250 -2.65 -0.30 18.27
C GLU A 250 -3.72 0.47 17.48
N LEU A 251 -4.66 1.07 18.20
CA LEU A 251 -5.59 2.06 17.65
C LEU A 251 -5.40 3.36 18.42
N PHE A 252 -5.11 4.45 17.72
CA PHE A 252 -4.81 5.72 18.36
C PHE A 252 -5.30 6.92 17.58
N TYR A 253 -5.44 8.02 18.31
CA TYR A 253 -5.56 9.36 17.76
C TYR A 253 -4.22 10.08 17.89
N LEU A 254 -3.74 10.69 16.80
CA LEU A 254 -2.58 11.57 16.75
C LEU A 254 -3.07 12.97 16.38
N SER A 255 -2.84 13.93 17.27
CA SER A 255 -3.20 15.32 16.99
C SER A 255 -2.29 15.91 15.92
N PRO A 256 -2.78 16.88 15.12
CA PRO A 256 -1.91 17.74 14.34
C PRO A 256 -0.86 18.41 15.24
N ALA A 257 0.32 18.69 14.68
CA ALA A 257 1.33 19.49 15.36
C ALA A 257 0.92 20.96 15.35
N LEU A 258 0.88 21.57 16.53
CA LEU A 258 0.57 22.98 16.73
C LEU A 258 1.87 23.75 16.98
N PRO A 259 2.19 24.79 16.19
CA PRO A 259 3.33 25.65 16.48
C PRO A 259 3.05 26.45 17.76
N VAL A 260 4.01 26.46 18.69
CA VAL A 260 4.00 27.33 19.88
C VAL A 260 5.03 28.46 19.77
N SER A 261 6.00 28.31 18.86
CA SER A 261 6.92 29.36 18.41
C SER A 261 7.53 28.96 17.06
N ASP A 262 8.36 29.83 16.46
CA ASP A 262 9.09 29.54 15.21
C ASP A 262 10.01 28.32 15.30
N LYS A 263 10.37 27.91 16.53
CA LYS A 263 11.30 26.79 16.78
C LYS A 263 10.67 25.64 17.56
N ALA A 264 9.39 25.71 17.91
CA ALA A 264 8.78 24.70 18.76
C ALA A 264 7.35 24.34 18.35
N THR A 265 7.05 23.04 18.43
CA THR A 265 5.73 22.47 18.12
C THR A 265 5.29 21.55 19.25
N ILE A 266 3.99 21.51 19.53
CA ILE A 266 3.37 20.53 20.43
C ILE A 266 2.39 19.64 19.67
N SER A 267 2.29 18.39 20.07
CA SER A 267 1.27 17.45 19.60
C SER A 267 1.01 16.41 20.69
N GLY A 268 0.12 15.46 20.43
CA GLY A 268 -0.09 14.35 21.34
C GLY A 268 -0.68 13.13 20.66
N GLN A 269 -0.40 11.98 21.24
CA GLN A 269 -0.95 10.69 20.85
C GLN A 269 -1.70 10.08 22.03
N ILE A 270 -2.91 9.61 21.81
CA ILE A 270 -3.69 8.83 22.78
C ILE A 270 -4.21 7.57 22.11
N GLY A 271 -4.07 6.43 22.75
CA GLY A 271 -4.43 5.18 22.10
C GLY A 271 -4.58 3.98 22.99
N LEU A 272 -5.18 2.94 22.41
CA LEU A 272 -5.31 1.60 22.95
C LEU A 272 -4.28 0.71 22.27
N ARG A 273 -3.44 0.06 23.07
CA ARG A 273 -2.42 -0.88 22.60
C ARG A 273 -2.67 -2.23 23.21
N HIS A 274 -2.72 -3.26 22.38
CA HIS A 274 -2.59 -4.64 22.82
C HIS A 274 -1.14 -5.10 22.61
N GLU A 275 -0.61 -5.90 23.51
CA GLU A 275 0.70 -6.54 23.36
C GLU A 275 0.60 -7.98 23.84
N SER A 276 0.97 -8.93 22.98
CA SER A 276 1.03 -10.35 23.33
C SER A 276 2.17 -11.04 22.61
N ASN A 277 2.58 -12.22 23.09
CA ASN A 277 3.64 -13.00 22.46
C ASN A 277 3.15 -14.16 21.57
N GLY A 278 1.83 -14.30 21.41
CA GLY A 278 1.20 -15.35 20.60
C GLY A 278 1.47 -16.78 21.07
N ARG A 279 1.92 -16.97 22.32
CA ARG A 279 2.15 -18.30 22.91
C ARG A 279 0.93 -18.74 23.72
N ASP A 280 0.88 -20.04 24.04
CA ASP A 280 -0.13 -20.65 24.88
C ASP A 280 0.44 -21.09 26.25
N GLY A 281 -0.48 -21.54 27.12
CA GLY A 281 -0.14 -22.10 28.43
C GLY A 281 0.73 -21.19 29.30
N ALA A 282 1.69 -21.79 30.00
CA ALA A 282 2.56 -21.08 30.94
C ALA A 282 3.51 -20.04 30.27
N ALA A 283 3.69 -20.14 28.95
CA ALA A 283 4.50 -19.20 28.19
C ALA A 283 3.67 -18.05 27.57
N SER A 284 2.33 -18.13 27.63
CA SER A 284 1.44 -17.05 27.21
C SER A 284 1.73 -15.78 27.98
N ARG A 285 1.89 -14.68 27.28
CA ARG A 285 1.99 -13.35 27.88
C ARG A 285 1.13 -12.38 27.08
N SER A 286 0.39 -11.55 27.79
CA SER A 286 -0.50 -10.58 27.18
C SER A 286 -0.83 -9.42 28.11
N LEU A 287 -1.12 -8.26 27.52
CA LEU A 287 -1.63 -7.09 28.23
C LEU A 287 -2.33 -6.14 27.26
N ASN A 288 -3.22 -5.32 27.80
CA ASN A 288 -3.82 -4.19 27.10
C ASN A 288 -3.49 -2.91 27.85
N MET A 289 -3.30 -1.81 27.12
CA MET A 289 -2.98 -0.51 27.69
C MET A 289 -3.81 0.59 27.02
N LEU A 290 -4.35 1.50 27.82
CA LEU A 290 -4.68 2.85 27.39
C LEU A 290 -3.47 3.72 27.69
N TYR A 291 -3.01 4.52 26.73
CA TYR A 291 -1.87 5.41 26.96
C TYR A 291 -2.13 6.82 26.42
N LEU A 292 -1.39 7.77 26.98
CA LEU A 292 -1.30 9.17 26.54
C LEU A 292 0.19 9.53 26.40
N ALA A 293 0.53 10.18 25.30
CA ALA A 293 1.88 10.63 24.99
C ALA A 293 1.82 12.06 24.41
N PRO A 294 1.87 13.12 25.24
CA PRO A 294 2.12 14.45 24.73
C PRO A 294 3.55 14.52 24.16
N MET A 295 3.75 15.34 23.14
CA MET A 295 5.00 15.42 22.40
C MET A 295 5.36 16.89 22.18
N ALA A 296 6.62 17.22 22.40
CA ALA A 296 7.20 18.51 22.06
C ALA A 296 8.35 18.31 21.07
N GLY A 297 8.35 19.10 20.01
CA GLY A 297 9.42 19.16 19.01
C GLY A 297 10.09 20.51 19.04
N PHE A 298 11.42 20.53 18.96
CA PHE A 298 12.24 21.74 18.95
C PHE A 298 13.17 21.71 17.74
N SER A 299 13.23 22.79 16.97
CA SER A 299 14.27 23.00 15.96
C SER A 299 15.57 23.43 16.65
N LEU A 300 16.66 22.72 16.36
CA LEU A 300 18.00 23.04 16.86
C LEU A 300 18.82 23.88 15.86
N GLY A 301 18.18 24.36 14.78
CA GLY A 301 18.84 25.05 13.65
C GLY A 301 19.16 24.09 12.50
N GLU A 302 19.31 24.65 11.30
CA GLU A 302 19.47 23.90 10.04
C GLU A 302 18.36 22.85 9.89
N ASP A 303 18.73 21.57 9.76
CA ASP A 303 17.85 20.42 9.58
C ASP A 303 17.82 19.52 10.83
N ARG A 304 18.14 20.08 12.01
CA ARG A 304 18.22 19.34 13.27
C ARG A 304 16.98 19.55 14.13
N ARG A 305 16.50 18.45 14.71
CA ARG A 305 15.32 18.42 15.56
C ARG A 305 15.57 17.66 16.85
N LEU A 306 15.01 18.15 17.95
CA LEU A 306 14.85 17.43 19.20
C LEU A 306 13.36 17.13 19.40
N THR A 307 13.02 15.90 19.73
CA THR A 307 11.67 15.49 20.13
C THR A 307 11.70 14.89 21.52
N ILE A 308 10.75 15.31 22.35
CA ILE A 308 10.56 14.81 23.70
C ILE A 308 9.10 14.39 23.83
N ALA A 309 8.88 13.15 24.23
CA ALA A 309 7.55 12.58 24.36
C ALA A 309 7.47 11.73 25.64
N PRO A 310 7.10 12.31 26.80
CA PRO A 310 6.73 11.51 27.94
C PRO A 310 5.48 10.69 27.61
N ARG A 311 5.40 9.47 28.16
CA ARG A 311 4.29 8.56 27.94
C ARG A 311 3.78 8.03 29.27
N LEU A 312 2.46 8.05 29.43
CA LEU A 312 1.76 7.50 30.58
C LEU A 312 0.79 6.43 30.10
N TRP A 313 0.61 5.35 30.86
CA TRP A 313 -0.34 4.31 30.51
C TRP A 313 -1.00 3.65 31.71
N LEU A 314 -2.18 3.13 31.47
CA LEU A 314 -2.97 2.31 32.38
C LEU A 314 -3.16 0.94 31.74
N TYR A 315 -2.93 -0.11 32.52
CA TYR A 315 -3.25 -1.47 32.08
C TYR A 315 -4.76 -1.68 32.14
N LEU A 316 -5.32 -2.28 31.10
CA LEU A 316 -6.74 -2.58 30.95
C LEU A 316 -6.97 -4.09 31.02
N GLY A 317 -8.08 -4.47 31.66
CA GLY A 317 -8.49 -5.87 31.77
C GLY A 317 -7.58 -6.70 32.69
N ASN A 318 -7.62 -8.02 32.50
CA ASN A 318 -6.87 -8.98 33.30
C ASN A 318 -5.39 -9.05 32.85
N LEU A 319 -4.49 -9.22 33.81
CA LEU A 319 -3.06 -9.46 33.60
C LEU A 319 -2.66 -10.89 34.05
N SER A 320 -3.59 -11.85 34.02
CA SER A 320 -3.40 -13.22 34.56
C SER A 320 -2.16 -13.92 34.03
N ASP A 321 -1.82 -13.67 32.77
CA ASP A 321 -0.65 -14.25 32.11
C ASP A 321 0.69 -13.71 32.65
N ASN A 322 0.65 -12.54 33.29
CA ASN A 322 1.79 -11.82 33.84
C ASN A 322 1.34 -10.86 34.96
N PRO A 323 0.91 -11.39 36.14
CA PRO A 323 0.20 -10.60 37.15
C PRO A 323 1.05 -9.49 37.76
N ASP A 324 2.36 -9.69 37.85
CA ASP A 324 3.31 -8.74 38.42
C ASP A 324 4.00 -7.84 37.37
N ILE A 325 3.55 -7.84 36.10
CA ILE A 325 4.19 -7.05 35.03
C ILE A 325 4.33 -5.56 35.34
N ARG A 326 3.34 -5.01 36.06
CA ARG A 326 3.35 -3.62 36.50
C ARG A 326 4.61 -3.32 37.31
N ARG A 327 5.08 -4.25 38.14
CA ARG A 327 6.31 -4.10 38.95
C ARG A 327 7.54 -3.85 38.10
N TYR A 328 7.60 -4.33 36.86
CA TYR A 328 8.80 -4.23 36.02
C TYR A 328 8.69 -3.13 34.97
N ARG A 329 7.49 -2.96 34.40
CA ARG A 329 7.24 -1.97 33.34
C ARG A 329 6.80 -0.62 33.87
N GLY A 330 6.14 -0.58 35.01
CA GLY A 330 5.56 0.64 35.57
C GLY A 330 4.41 1.16 34.72
N ASN A 331 4.21 2.48 34.78
CA ASN A 331 3.08 3.20 34.18
C ASN A 331 3.51 4.48 33.45
N SER A 332 4.82 4.73 33.38
CA SER A 332 5.37 5.91 32.76
C SER A 332 6.68 5.60 32.03
N GLY A 333 6.97 6.42 31.05
CA GLY A 333 8.16 6.32 30.22
C GLY A 333 8.46 7.66 29.58
N LEU A 334 9.63 7.76 28.98
CA LEU A 334 10.09 8.95 28.28
C LEU A 334 10.77 8.54 27.00
N PHE A 335 10.33 9.12 25.89
CA PHE A 335 11.03 9.06 24.62
C PHE A 335 11.71 10.40 24.36
N ILE A 336 12.97 10.37 23.95
CA ILE A 336 13.74 11.53 23.48
C ILE A 336 14.43 11.12 22.20
N GLU A 337 14.41 11.99 21.20
CA GLU A 337 15.14 11.81 19.95
C GLU A 337 15.81 13.12 19.53
N ALA A 338 17.09 13.06 19.19
CA ALA A 338 17.77 14.09 18.42
C ALA A 338 18.05 13.54 17.01
N SER A 339 17.59 14.25 15.98
CA SER A 339 17.70 13.82 14.59
C SER A 339 18.15 14.94 13.67
N GLU A 340 18.84 14.53 12.61
CA GLU A 340 19.16 15.32 11.41
C GLU A 340 18.54 14.60 10.20
N ASP A 341 17.82 15.31 9.34
CA ASP A 341 16.98 14.71 8.28
C ASP A 341 17.75 13.71 7.39
N ASP A 342 18.95 14.08 6.95
CA ASP A 342 19.87 13.23 6.18
C ASP A 342 21.15 12.84 6.98
N GLY A 343 21.11 12.93 8.31
CA GLY A 343 22.32 12.78 9.14
C GLY A 343 22.19 11.76 10.24
N LEU A 344 22.77 12.07 11.40
CA LEU A 344 22.70 11.22 12.57
C LEU A 344 21.29 11.29 13.21
N ARG A 345 20.77 10.16 13.65
CA ARG A 345 19.60 10.09 14.55
C ARG A 345 19.95 9.27 15.77
N VAL A 346 19.70 9.83 16.96
CA VAL A 346 19.89 9.17 18.25
C VAL A 346 18.60 9.28 19.04
N SER A 347 18.09 8.16 19.52
CA SER A 347 16.90 8.12 20.36
C SER A 347 17.13 7.33 21.63
N ALA A 348 16.36 7.65 22.65
CA ALA A 348 16.30 6.94 23.91
C ALA A 348 14.85 6.80 24.36
N SER A 349 14.45 5.60 24.76
CA SER A 349 13.13 5.32 25.33
C SER A 349 13.25 4.62 26.66
N THR A 350 12.43 5.03 27.63
CA THR A 350 12.42 4.45 28.98
C THR A 350 11.07 3.87 29.35
N ARG A 351 11.10 2.91 30.27
CA ARG A 351 9.96 2.44 31.07
C ARG A 351 10.35 2.53 32.53
N LEU A 352 9.53 3.17 33.35
CA LEU A 352 9.87 3.53 34.72
C LEU A 352 8.75 3.08 35.67
N ASN A 353 9.13 2.33 36.71
CA ASN A 353 8.29 2.10 37.88
C ASN A 353 8.96 2.72 39.11
N LEU A 354 8.51 3.91 39.47
CA LEU A 354 9.04 4.65 40.63
C LEU A 354 8.82 3.92 41.96
N GLY A 355 7.71 3.20 42.11
CA GLY A 355 7.39 2.49 43.36
C GLY A 355 8.27 1.26 43.63
N SER A 356 8.75 0.59 42.58
CA SER A 356 9.59 -0.60 42.70
C SER A 356 11.07 -0.35 42.39
N GLY A 357 11.41 0.82 41.85
CA GLY A 357 12.74 1.15 41.34
C GLY A 357 13.14 0.42 40.05
N LYS A 358 12.26 -0.40 39.47
CA LYS A 358 12.53 -1.15 38.23
C LYS A 358 12.19 -0.32 36.99
N GLY A 359 12.87 -0.64 35.90
CA GLY A 359 12.61 0.00 34.62
C GLY A 359 13.44 -0.61 33.49
N ALA A 360 13.42 0.07 32.35
CA ALA A 360 14.26 -0.23 31.21
C ALA A 360 14.62 1.04 30.45
N LEU A 361 15.76 1.00 29.79
CA LEU A 361 16.25 2.00 28.85
C LEU A 361 16.60 1.28 27.54
N THR A 362 16.08 1.79 26.44
CA THR A 362 16.54 1.45 25.08
C THR A 362 17.16 2.69 24.49
N ALA A 363 18.34 2.58 23.91
CA ALA A 363 19.01 3.63 23.16
C ALA A 363 19.25 3.13 21.73
N GLU A 364 18.94 3.94 20.74
CA GLU A 364 19.09 3.59 19.34
C GLU A 364 19.84 4.69 18.60
N LEU A 365 20.67 4.30 17.65
CA LEU A 365 21.46 5.19 16.82
C LEU A 365 21.34 4.76 15.38
N SER A 366 21.17 5.70 14.46
CA SER A 366 21.21 5.41 13.03
C SER A 366 21.92 6.47 12.21
N TYR A 367 22.57 6.03 11.13
CA TYR A 367 23.30 6.89 10.19
C TYR A 367 23.20 6.35 8.76
N PRO A 368 22.95 7.18 7.74
CA PRO A 368 22.76 6.72 6.37
C PRO A 368 24.05 6.14 5.79
N PHE A 369 24.00 4.90 5.28
CA PHE A 369 25.15 4.25 4.65
C PHE A 369 25.69 5.05 3.46
N ARG A 370 24.80 5.73 2.73
CA ARG A 370 25.21 6.55 1.59
C ARG A 370 26.22 7.65 1.90
N ARG A 371 26.18 8.21 3.12
CA ARG A 371 27.17 9.20 3.57
C ARG A 371 28.50 8.56 3.97
N ILE A 372 28.50 7.28 4.36
CA ILE A 372 29.71 6.54 4.68
C ILE A 372 30.42 6.09 3.39
N LEU A 373 29.66 5.59 2.42
CA LEU A 373 30.19 4.93 1.22
C LEU A 373 30.26 5.84 -0.02
N GLY A 374 29.69 7.05 0.04
CA GLY A 374 29.63 7.97 -1.12
C GLY A 374 28.68 7.52 -2.23
N GLY A 375 27.70 6.65 -1.92
CA GLY A 375 26.76 6.05 -2.90
C GLY A 375 25.79 5.05 -2.25
N GLY A 376 25.09 4.21 -3.02
CA GLY A 376 24.21 3.18 -2.46
C GLY A 376 24.94 2.12 -1.62
N PRO A 377 24.25 1.32 -0.79
CA PRO A 377 22.79 1.13 -0.76
C PRO A 377 22.02 2.09 0.16
N ASP A 378 20.73 2.28 -0.12
CA ASP A 378 19.80 3.10 0.69
C ASP A 378 19.32 2.38 1.96
N PHE A 379 20.27 2.13 2.85
CA PHE A 379 20.02 1.65 4.20
C PHE A 379 20.66 2.58 5.24
N TYR A 380 20.28 2.40 6.50
CA TYR A 380 20.92 3.05 7.63
C TYR A 380 21.74 2.02 8.41
N LEU A 381 22.98 2.36 8.77
CA LEU A 381 23.69 1.70 9.84
C LEU A 381 22.88 1.92 11.12
N PHE A 382 22.62 0.87 11.89
CA PHE A 382 21.75 0.93 13.06
C PHE A 382 22.41 0.27 14.26
N GLY A 383 22.51 0.99 15.38
CA GLY A 383 22.97 0.50 16.67
C GLY A 383 21.84 0.51 17.69
N GLN A 384 21.76 -0.51 18.54
CA GLN A 384 20.76 -0.60 19.60
C GLN A 384 21.40 -1.07 20.89
N GLY A 385 21.20 -0.31 21.97
CA GLY A 385 21.47 -0.71 23.34
C GLY A 385 20.18 -0.90 24.11
N PHE A 386 20.09 -1.96 24.91
CA PHE A 386 19.00 -2.17 25.87
C PHE A 386 19.59 -2.51 27.23
N THR A 387 19.03 -1.94 28.30
CA THR A 387 19.31 -2.37 29.67
C THR A 387 18.06 -2.27 30.54
N GLY A 388 17.83 -3.24 31.42
CA GLY A 388 16.70 -3.26 32.33
C GLY A 388 15.78 -4.45 32.14
N TYR A 389 14.50 -4.28 32.50
CA TYR A 389 13.52 -5.37 32.54
C TYR A 389 12.62 -5.43 31.31
N GLY A 390 12.34 -6.65 30.86
CA GLY A 390 11.31 -6.94 29.87
C GLY A 390 11.51 -6.29 28.53
N GLU A 391 12.68 -6.53 27.92
CA GLU A 391 12.90 -6.22 26.50
C GLU A 391 11.84 -6.89 25.61
N ASN A 392 11.50 -8.13 25.96
CA ASN A 392 10.43 -8.91 25.36
C ASN A 392 9.42 -9.35 26.42
N LEU A 393 8.23 -9.76 25.99
CA LEU A 393 7.15 -10.09 26.91
C LEU A 393 7.36 -11.42 27.65
N LEU A 394 7.99 -12.41 27.04
CA LEU A 394 8.28 -13.71 27.67
C LEU A 394 9.17 -13.57 28.91
N ASP A 395 10.21 -12.75 28.82
CA ASP A 395 11.19 -12.47 29.87
C ASP A 395 10.92 -11.11 30.54
N TYR A 396 9.65 -10.69 30.67
CA TYR A 396 9.28 -9.35 31.21
C TYR A 396 9.88 -9.05 32.59
N ASN A 397 10.11 -10.10 33.39
CA ASN A 397 10.59 -10.03 34.76
C ASN A 397 12.11 -10.24 34.92
N LYS A 398 12.85 -10.39 33.80
CA LYS A 398 14.31 -10.57 33.83
C LYS A 398 15.03 -9.28 33.49
N HIS A 399 16.07 -8.97 34.25
CA HIS A 399 16.98 -7.89 33.94
C HIS A 399 18.02 -8.38 32.94
N VAL A 400 18.20 -7.65 31.83
CA VAL A 400 19.17 -7.98 30.79
C VAL A 400 19.83 -6.72 30.27
N THR A 401 21.03 -6.87 29.73
CA THR A 401 21.75 -5.82 29.00
C THR A 401 22.18 -6.39 27.66
N ARG A 402 21.89 -5.68 26.58
CA ARG A 402 22.13 -6.11 25.20
C ARG A 402 22.65 -4.95 24.38
N LEU A 403 23.65 -5.21 23.55
CA LEU A 403 24.16 -4.29 22.56
C LEU A 403 24.12 -5.00 21.22
N ARG A 404 23.53 -4.36 20.21
CA ARG A 404 23.36 -4.93 18.87
C ARG A 404 23.67 -3.89 17.82
N ILE A 405 24.13 -4.35 16.66
CA ILE A 405 24.39 -3.54 15.47
C ILE A 405 23.77 -4.23 14.25
N GLY A 406 23.37 -3.44 13.26
CA GLY A 406 22.83 -3.98 12.03
C GLY A 406 22.36 -2.87 11.09
N VAL A 407 21.25 -3.12 10.42
CA VAL A 407 20.72 -2.27 9.36
C VAL A 407 19.27 -1.89 9.62
N ALA A 408 18.91 -0.67 9.25
CA ALA A 408 17.52 -0.22 9.22
C ALA A 408 17.14 0.20 7.79
N LEU A 409 15.90 -0.13 7.42
CA LEU A 409 15.27 0.36 6.19
C LEU A 409 14.56 1.68 6.47
N VAL A 410 14.00 1.80 7.68
CA VAL A 410 13.36 3.01 8.17
C VAL A 410 13.84 3.25 9.59
N ARG A 411 14.13 4.50 9.89
CA ARG A 411 14.70 4.97 11.16
C ARG A 411 13.79 5.96 11.84
#